data_AF-A0A7Z9XM46-F1
#
_entry.id   AF-A0A7Z9XM46-F1
#
_cell.length_a   1.000
_cell.length_b   1.000
_cell.length_c   1.000
_cell.angle_alpha   90.00
_cell.angle_beta   90.00
_cell.angle_gamma   90.00
#
_symmetry.space_group_name_H-M   'P 1'
#
loop_
_entity.id
_entity.type
_entity.pdbx_description
1 polymer ?
#
loop_
_entity_poly.entity_id
_entity_poly.type
_entity_poly.pdbx_seq_one_letter_code
_entity_poly.pdbx_strand_id
1 'polypeptide(L)' 'LGEDGMTIWPLWWALAIGADLGGNLTIIGASANVVVASFAERSGHKISFFTFFKYGVVTTLFSMIIATVYLMAFYLR' A
#
# COMPACT_ATOMS: atom_id res chain seq x y z
N LEU A 1 -22.67 7.49 -14.48
CA LEU A 1 -21.68 7.59 -13.37
C LEU A 1 -21.91 8.86 -12.54
N GLY A 2 -23.16 9.18 -12.21
CA GLY A 2 -23.50 10.39 -11.48
C GLY A 2 -25.00 10.62 -11.31
N GLU A 3 -25.82 9.57 -11.42
CA GLU A 3 -27.27 9.71 -11.33
C GLU A 3 -27.94 8.66 -10.41
N ASP A 4 -27.18 7.70 -9.85
CA ASP A 4 -27.69 6.74 -8.85
C ASP A 4 -26.70 6.54 -7.70
N GLY A 5 -27.06 7.05 -6.51
CA GLY A 5 -26.93 6.33 -5.23
C GLY A 5 -25.60 6.27 -4.46
N MET A 6 -24.43 6.64 -5.01
CA MET A 6 -23.16 6.55 -4.26
C MET A 6 -22.31 7.83 -4.38
N THR A 7 -22.02 8.47 -3.26
CA THR A 7 -21.07 9.59 -3.18
C THR A 7 -19.72 9.13 -3.73
N ILE A 8 -19.10 9.89 -4.64
CA ILE A 8 -17.80 9.54 -5.27
C ILE A 8 -16.63 9.70 -4.28
N TRP A 9 -16.81 10.53 -3.26
CA TRP A 9 -15.78 10.88 -2.27
C TRP A 9 -15.15 9.68 -1.55
N PRO A 10 -15.91 8.72 -0.98
CA PRO A 10 -15.34 7.51 -0.38
C PRO A 10 -14.55 6.66 -1.39
N LEU A 11 -15.00 6.56 -2.64
CA LEU A 11 -14.32 5.79 -3.69
C LEU A 11 -12.98 6.41 -4.07
N TRP A 12 -12.92 7.75 -4.14
CA TRP A 12 -11.68 8.47 -4.40
C TRP A 12 -10.64 8.24 -3.29
N TRP A 13 -11.07 8.33 -2.03
CA TRP A 13 -10.20 8.05 -0.88
C TRP A 13 -9.75 6.59 -0.82
N ALA A 14 -10.65 5.65 -1.10
CA ALA A 14 -10.31 4.24 -1.17
C ALA A 14 -9.27 3.95 -2.26
N LEU A 15 -9.40 4.58 -3.43
CA LEU A 15 -8.43 4.44 -4.52
C LEU A 15 -7.05 5.03 -4.14
N ALA A 16 -7.03 6.24 -3.58
CA ALA A 16 -5.79 6.91 -3.18
C ALA A 16 -5.03 6.07 -2.13
N ILE A 17 -5.72 5.66 -1.07
CA ILE A 17 -5.16 4.80 -0.02
C ILE A 17 -4.68 3.45 -0.59
N GLY A 18 -5.46 2.84 -1.48
CA GLY A 18 -5.09 1.58 -2.13
C GLY A 18 -3.83 1.71 -2.99
N ALA A 19 -3.70 2.80 -3.74
CA ALA A 19 -2.53 3.07 -4.57
C ALA A 19 -1.27 3.35 -3.73
N ASP A 20 -1.39 4.19 -2.69
CA ASP A 20 -0.26 4.58 -1.84
C ASP A 20 0.24 3.42 -0.98
N LEU A 21 -0.66 2.70 -0.31
CA LEU A 21 -0.29 1.58 0.55
C LEU A 21 0.11 0.34 -0.28
N GLY A 22 -0.56 0.11 -1.41
CA GLY A 22 -0.31 -1.03 -2.30
C GLY A 22 1.09 -1.05 -2.89
N GLY A 23 1.70 0.12 -3.13
CA GLY A 23 3.07 0.25 -3.61
C GLY A 23 4.13 -0.40 -2.71
N ASN A 24 3.83 -0.62 -1.42
CA ASN A 24 4.76 -1.23 -0.46
C ASN A 24 4.78 -2.76 -0.51
N LEU A 25 3.92 -3.40 -1.29
CA LEU A 25 3.79 -4.85 -1.37
C LEU A 25 5.08 -5.54 -1.86
N THR A 26 5.78 -4.90 -2.79
CA THR A 26 6.98 -5.47 -3.43
C THR A 26 8.14 -4.48 -3.38
N ILE A 27 9.35 -5.01 -3.52
CA ILE A 27 10.57 -4.20 -3.49
C ILE A 27 10.65 -3.23 -4.69
N ILE A 28 9.96 -3.55 -5.79
CA ILE A 28 9.87 -2.73 -7.00
C ILE A 28 8.63 -1.83 -7.04
N GLY A 29 7.72 -1.96 -6.07
CA GLY A 29 6.43 -1.26 -6.08
C GLY A 29 6.54 0.23 -5.77
N ALA A 30 7.64 0.66 -5.15
CA ALA A 30 7.95 2.06 -4.92
C ALA A 30 9.45 2.32 -5.18
N SER A 31 9.77 3.49 -5.73
CA SER A 31 11.17 3.89 -5.99
C SER A 31 12.00 3.93 -4.70
N ALA A 32 11.40 4.31 -3.58
CA ALA A 32 12.04 4.31 -2.27
C ALA A 32 12.51 2.91 -1.84
N ASN A 33 11.71 1.86 -2.08
CA ASN A 33 12.06 0.48 -1.73
C ASN A 33 13.28 0.00 -2.53
N VAL A 34 13.33 0.35 -3.82
CA VAL A 34 14.47 0.03 -4.69
C VAL A 34 15.74 0.77 -4.25
N VAL A 35 15.62 2.04 -3.87
CA VAL A 35 16.76 2.83 -3.37
C VAL A 35 17.32 2.19 -2.09
N VAL A 36 16.46 1.87 -1.11
CA VAL A 36 16.88 1.23 0.14
C VAL A 36 17.51 -0.15 -0.12
N ALA A 37 16.91 -0.96 -1.02
CA ALA A 37 17.47 -2.24 -1.42
C ALA A 37 18.88 -2.08 -2.03
N SER A 38 19.08 -1.06 -2.85
CA SER A 38 20.38 -0.75 -3.45
C SER A 38 21.42 -0.33 -2.42
N PHE A 39 21.03 0.44 -1.40
CA PHE A 39 21.90 0.81 -0.29
C PHE A 39 22.25 -0.40 0.60
N ALA A 40 21.29 -1.27 0.87
CA ALA A 40 21.50 -2.50 1.63
C ALA A 40 22.48 -3.44 0.89
N GLU A 41 22.30 -3.59 -0.43
CA GLU A 41 23.22 -4.38 -1.26
C GLU A 41 24.66 -3.82 -1.22
N ARG A 42 24.83 -2.50 -1.31
CA ARG A 42 26.14 -1.84 -1.15
C ARG A 42 26.77 -2.05 0.23
N SER A 43 25.94 -2.25 1.26
CA SER A 43 26.36 -2.52 2.64
C SER A 43 26.57 -4.02 2.90
N GLY A 44 26.58 -4.86 1.86
CA GLY A 44 26.77 -6.30 1.95
C GLY A 44 25.51 -7.10 2.34
N HIS A 45 24.37 -6.45 2.51
CA HIS A 45 23.11 -7.06 2.92
C HIS A 45 22.15 -7.17 1.72
N LYS A 46 22.21 -8.30 1.00
CA LYS A 46 21.29 -8.55 -0.12
C LYS A 46 19.88 -8.84 0.37
N ILE A 47 18.95 -7.96 0.04
CA ILE A 47 17.51 -8.19 0.23
C ILE A 47 16.96 -8.87 -1.01
N SER A 48 16.54 -10.13 -0.89
CA SER A 48 15.89 -10.82 -2.01
C SER A 48 14.45 -10.32 -2.20
N PHE A 49 13.95 -10.41 -3.43
CA PHE A 49 12.55 -10.06 -3.75
C PHE A 49 11.58 -10.79 -2.83
N PHE A 50 11.77 -12.10 -2.63
CA PHE A 50 10.86 -12.92 -1.83
C PHE A 50 10.96 -12.59 -0.33
N THR A 51 12.15 -12.25 0.16
CA THR A 51 12.34 -11.76 1.53
C THR A 51 11.54 -10.49 1.75
N PHE A 52 11.69 -9.49 0.87
CA PHE A 52 10.92 -8.25 0.97
C PHE A 52 9.42 -8.51 0.81
N PHE A 53 9.02 -9.33 -0.15
CA PHE A 53 7.62 -9.64 -0.42
C PHE A 53 6.92 -10.27 0.79
N LYS A 54 7.59 -11.18 1.52
CA LYS A 54 7.00 -11.80 2.72
C LYS A 54 6.66 -10.76 3.80
N TYR A 55 7.55 -9.79 4.03
CA TYR A 55 7.31 -8.71 4.99
C TYR A 55 6.37 -7.62 4.43
N GLY A 56 6.50 -7.29 3.14
CA GLY A 56 5.67 -6.33 2.41
C GLY A 56 4.21 -6.75 2.37
N VAL A 57 3.91 -8.02 2.08
CA VAL A 57 2.54 -8.57 2.12
C VAL A 57 1.90 -8.37 3.49
N VAL A 58 2.60 -8.73 4.58
CA VAL A 58 2.04 -8.63 5.93
C VAL A 58 1.79 -7.16 6.31
N THR A 59 2.76 -6.29 6.06
CA THR A 59 2.67 -4.86 6.41
C THR A 59 1.63 -4.12 5.57
N THR A 60 1.65 -4.31 4.25
CA THR A 60 0.68 -3.72 3.32
C THR A 60 -0.74 -4.17 3.65
N LEU A 61 -0.99 -5.47 3.83
CA LEU A 61 -2.33 -5.96 4.19
C LEU A 61 -2.81 -5.40 5.53
N PHE A 62 -1.95 -5.36 6.54
CA PHE A 62 -2.33 -4.82 7.85
C PHE A 62 -2.70 -3.34 7.77
N SER A 63 -1.90 -2.53 7.06
CA SER A 63 -2.21 -1.12 6.82
C SER A 63 -3.48 -0.92 6.01
N MET A 64 -3.72 -1.74 4.96
CA MET A 64 -4.94 -1.68 4.16
C MET A 64 -6.18 -2.02 4.98
N ILE A 65 -6.11 -3.05 5.85
CA ILE A 65 -7.23 -3.41 6.73
C ILE A 65 -7.58 -2.25 7.65
N ILE A 66 -6.57 -1.65 8.31
CA ILE A 66 -6.79 -0.49 9.20
C ILE A 66 -7.40 0.68 8.42
N ALA A 67 -6.86 1.00 7.26
CA ALA A 67 -7.36 2.11 6.45
C ALA A 67 -8.77 1.84 5.91
N THR A 68 -9.08 0.60 5.55
CA THR A 68 -10.43 0.18 5.12
C THR A 68 -11.43 0.32 6.26
N VAL A 69 -11.08 -0.14 7.47
CA VAL A 69 -11.92 0.03 8.66
C VAL A 69 -12.13 1.51 8.98
N TYR A 70 -11.10 2.33 8.87
CA TYR A 70 -11.18 3.78 9.05
C TYR A 70 -12.15 4.42 8.05
N LEU A 71 -12.02 4.12 6.75
CA LEU A 71 -12.93 4.63 5.72
C LEU A 71 -14.36 4.16 5.93
N MET A 72 -14.58 2.89 6.30
CA MET A 72 -15.92 2.39 6.60
C MET A 72 -16.54 3.11 7.81
N ALA A 73 -15.77 3.37 8.86
CA ALA A 73 -16.27 4.00 10.08
C ALA A 73 -16.56 5.51 9.93
N PHE A 74 -15.75 6.23 9.13
CA PHE A 74 -15.84 7.70 9.02
C PHE A 74 -16.54 8.19 7.75
N TYR A 75 -16.44 7.48 6.62
CA TYR A 75 -16.94 7.93 5.32
C TYR A 75 -18.20 7.20 4.85
N LEU A 76 -18.47 6.00 5.38
CA LEU A 76 -19.63 5.19 5.01
C LEU A 76 -20.77 5.24 6.06
N ARG A 77 -20.68 6.14 7.03
CA ARG A 77 -21.74 6.49 7.99
C ARG A 77 -22.44 7.77 7.54
#